data_AF-A0A3L7XE28-F1
#
_entry.id   AF-A0A3L7XE28-F1
#
_cell.length_a   1.000
_cell.length_b   1.000
_cell.length_c   1.000
_cell.angle_alpha   90.00
_cell.angle_beta   90.00
_cell.angle_gamma   90.00
#
_symmetry.space_group_name_H-M   'P 1'
#
loop_
_entity.id
_entity.type
_entity.pdbx_description
1 polymer ?
#
loop_
_entity_poly.entity_id
_entity_poly.type
_entity_poly.pdbx_seq_one_letter_code
_entity_poly.pdbx_strand_id
1 'polypeptide(L)'
;MWLHGGTSRRILPRSPDTRAPARGWRGIAPPRRRFPTGSRPSLASQGKLAHSGGGTHMPLYEYYCADCNGVFELLRPVRQAANDQPCPECDADAKRIMSREFAAFTYRDGYARRIPDDGSYIHLGEKVSTTISRSVDSYSHPELEPPDTSRPSVEDIEKYEASQVAKQQAEFKPNERIMTQDTRTVAKIREKMVKTRGTPAEERAKQNAIRTEKEFIKKQQKANT
;
A
#
# COMPACT_ATOMS: atom_id res chain seq x y z
N MET A 1 8.09 16.04 69.23
CA MET A 1 8.87 16.93 68.34
C MET A 1 9.01 16.21 67.00
N TRP A 2 8.03 16.25 66.11
CA TRP A 2 7.78 17.24 65.04
C TRP A 2 9.01 17.61 64.17
N LEU A 3 8.97 17.06 62.93
CA LEU A 3 9.41 17.58 61.62
C LEU A 3 10.93 17.87 61.41
N HIS A 4 11.57 17.56 60.28
CA HIS A 4 11.20 17.96 58.92
C HIS A 4 11.70 17.00 57.83
N GLY A 5 10.83 16.72 56.87
CA GLY A 5 11.15 16.11 55.58
C GLY A 5 11.68 17.16 54.58
N GLY A 6 12.75 16.80 53.87
CA GLY A 6 13.29 17.57 52.76
C GLY A 6 12.58 17.26 51.46
N THR A 7 11.71 18.17 51.02
CA THR A 7 11.08 18.13 49.68
C THR A 7 12.05 18.64 48.62
N SER A 8 12.52 17.75 47.75
CA SER A 8 13.28 18.09 46.53
C SER A 8 12.33 18.66 45.47
N ARG A 9 12.38 19.97 45.25
CA ARG A 9 11.65 20.65 44.16
C ARG A 9 12.40 20.43 42.85
N ARG A 10 11.85 19.58 41.97
CA ARG A 10 12.25 19.49 40.55
C ARG A 10 11.90 20.81 39.86
N ILE A 11 12.92 21.46 39.32
CA ILE A 11 12.80 22.63 38.45
C ILE A 11 12.40 22.10 37.06
N LEU A 12 11.18 22.40 36.62
CA LEU A 12 10.72 22.15 35.25
C LEU A 12 11.27 23.24 34.31
N PRO A 13 11.70 22.91 33.09
CA PRO A 13 12.13 23.91 32.12
C PRO A 13 10.94 24.73 31.60
N ARG A 14 11.15 26.05 31.55
CA ARG A 14 10.27 27.09 31.00
C ARG A 14 10.01 26.83 29.51
N SER A 15 8.74 26.73 29.13
CA SER A 15 8.28 26.72 27.73
C SER A 15 8.64 28.02 26.99
N PRO A 16 9.07 27.97 25.73
CA PRO A 16 9.28 29.18 24.93
C PRO A 16 7.94 29.81 24.51
N ASP A 17 7.82 31.10 24.84
CA ASP A 17 6.76 32.03 24.41
C ASP A 17 6.66 32.09 22.87
N THR A 18 5.59 31.53 22.31
CA THR A 18 5.17 31.80 20.91
C THR A 18 4.22 32.99 20.87
N ARG A 19 4.74 34.20 21.09
CA ARG A 19 4.03 35.43 20.72
C ARG A 19 4.22 35.69 19.22
N ALA A 20 3.28 35.17 18.42
CA ALA A 20 3.12 35.60 17.03
C ALA A 20 2.52 37.02 16.98
N PRO A 21 3.04 37.93 16.15
CA PRO A 21 2.45 39.25 15.97
C PRO A 21 1.15 39.15 15.14
N ALA A 22 0.07 39.70 15.71
CA ALA A 22 -1.18 39.95 15.01
C ALA A 22 -0.95 40.92 13.84
N ARG A 23 -0.83 40.38 12.62
CA ARG A 23 -0.94 41.18 11.40
C ARG A 23 -2.42 41.50 11.20
N GLY A 24 -2.73 42.79 11.26
CA GLY A 24 -4.06 43.33 11.08
C GLY A 24 -4.63 43.02 9.70
N TRP A 25 -5.74 42.28 9.69
CA TRP A 25 -6.61 42.17 8.54
C TRP A 25 -7.48 43.43 8.52
N ARG A 26 -7.05 44.43 7.75
CA ARG A 26 -7.93 45.57 7.43
C ARG A 26 -9.09 45.02 6.61
N GLY A 27 -10.30 45.26 7.13
CA GLY A 27 -11.54 44.72 6.59
C GLY A 27 -11.81 45.16 5.16
N ILE A 28 -12.06 44.17 4.31
CA ILE A 28 -12.88 44.35 3.11
C ILE A 28 -14.24 43.77 3.48
N ALA A 29 -15.20 44.66 3.74
CA ALA A 29 -16.58 44.26 3.97
C ALA A 29 -17.12 43.56 2.70
N PRO A 30 -17.71 42.35 2.79
CA PRO A 30 -18.36 41.75 1.65
C PRO A 30 -19.57 42.59 1.23
N PRO A 31 -19.87 42.72 -0.08
CA PRO A 31 -21.04 43.45 -0.53
C PRO A 31 -22.31 42.82 0.04
N ARG A 32 -23.14 43.65 0.68
CA ARG A 32 -24.49 43.28 1.14
C ARG A 32 -25.31 42.82 -0.08
N ARG A 33 -25.46 41.50 -0.25
CA ARG A 33 -26.44 40.94 -1.18
C ARG A 33 -27.82 41.31 -0.66
N ARG A 34 -28.53 42.20 -1.37
CA ARG A 34 -29.95 42.42 -1.17
C ARG A 34 -30.66 41.11 -1.51
N PHE A 35 -31.25 40.47 -0.51
CA PHE A 35 -32.18 39.37 -0.74
C PHE A 35 -33.42 39.96 -1.43
N PRO A 36 -33.85 39.46 -2.60
CA PRO A 36 -35.16 39.78 -3.11
C PRO A 36 -36.21 39.18 -2.17
N THR A 37 -37.08 40.04 -1.65
CA THR A 37 -38.33 39.63 -0.98
C THR A 37 -39.26 39.03 -2.02
N GLY A 38 -39.03 37.76 -2.36
CA GLY A 38 -39.88 36.96 -3.22
C GLY A 38 -40.75 36.03 -2.37
N SER A 39 -42.03 36.34 -2.35
CA SER A 39 -43.19 35.46 -2.11
C SER A 39 -42.92 34.01 -1.70
N ARG A 40 -43.42 33.64 -0.50
CA ARG A 40 -43.66 32.26 -0.04
C ARG A 40 -44.26 31.41 -1.16
N PRO A 41 -43.68 30.25 -1.53
CA PRO A 41 -44.38 29.31 -2.39
C PRO A 41 -45.55 28.69 -1.63
N SER A 42 -46.71 28.79 -2.26
CA SER A 42 -47.98 28.21 -1.87
C SER A 42 -47.86 26.70 -1.72
N LEU A 43 -48.37 26.21 -0.59
CA LEU A 43 -48.52 24.82 -0.22
C LEU A 43 -49.65 24.16 -1.05
N ALA A 44 -49.44 23.94 -2.35
CA ALA A 44 -50.35 23.13 -3.17
C ALA A 44 -49.76 22.80 -4.55
N SER A 45 -49.12 21.65 -4.68
CA SER A 45 -49.39 20.73 -5.80
C SER A 45 -48.63 19.43 -5.57
N GLN A 46 -49.43 18.40 -5.36
CA GLN A 46 -49.05 17.02 -5.17
C GLN A 46 -48.25 16.48 -6.36
N GLY A 47 -47.32 15.58 -6.04
CA GLY A 47 -47.14 14.31 -6.73
C GLY A 47 -47.00 14.31 -8.25
N LYS A 48 -45.78 14.54 -8.74
CA LYS A 48 -45.31 13.78 -9.91
C LYS A 48 -44.61 12.51 -9.42
N LEU A 49 -45.40 11.47 -9.18
CA LEU A 49 -44.93 10.08 -9.15
C LEU A 49 -44.50 9.73 -10.57
N ALA A 50 -43.24 9.98 -10.90
CA ALA A 50 -42.67 9.60 -12.17
C ALA A 50 -41.74 8.38 -11.97
N HIS A 51 -42.13 7.31 -12.68
CA HIS A 51 -41.39 6.08 -13.02
C HIS A 51 -41.63 4.85 -12.13
N SER A 52 -42.82 4.26 -12.34
CA SER A 52 -43.00 2.82 -12.48
C SER A 52 -42.06 2.26 -13.56
N GLY A 53 -41.20 1.28 -13.24
CA GLY A 53 -40.55 0.45 -14.28
C GLY A 53 -39.14 -0.11 -14.03
N GLY A 54 -38.52 0.09 -12.87
CA GLY A 54 -37.24 -0.57 -12.55
C GLY A 54 -37.04 -0.60 -11.04
N GLY A 55 -36.91 -1.80 -10.45
CA GLY A 55 -36.74 -1.99 -9.01
C GLY A 55 -35.43 -1.37 -8.51
N THR A 56 -35.42 -0.06 -8.29
CA THR A 56 -34.32 0.61 -7.61
C THR A 56 -34.42 0.23 -6.14
N HIS A 57 -33.56 -0.69 -5.70
CA HIS A 57 -33.35 -0.97 -4.28
C HIS A 57 -33.08 0.37 -3.57
N MET A 58 -34.08 0.89 -2.85
CA MET A 58 -33.90 2.08 -2.04
C MET A 58 -33.07 1.67 -0.82
N PRO A 59 -31.90 2.28 -0.57
CA PRO A 59 -31.11 1.94 0.59
C PRO A 59 -31.80 2.39 1.88
N LEU A 60 -31.58 1.61 2.93
CA LEU A 60 -31.98 1.91 4.30
C LEU A 60 -30.91 2.79 4.96
N TYR A 61 -31.33 3.80 5.70
CA TYR A 61 -30.45 4.67 6.48
C TYR A 61 -30.97 4.85 7.90
N GLU A 62 -30.05 5.03 8.84
CA GLU A 62 -30.34 5.35 10.23
C GLU A 62 -30.29 6.87 10.48
N TYR A 63 -31.25 7.37 11.24
CA TYR A 63 -31.35 8.76 11.70
C TYR A 63 -31.43 8.79 13.22
N TYR A 64 -30.78 9.78 13.82
CA TYR A 64 -30.79 10.01 15.26
C TYR A 64 -31.49 11.31 15.59
N CYS A 65 -32.48 11.21 16.49
CA CYS A 65 -33.17 12.36 17.06
C CYS A 65 -32.48 12.76 18.38
N ALA A 66 -32.05 14.01 18.49
CA ALA A 66 -31.41 14.51 19.71
C ALA A 66 -32.40 14.71 20.87
N ASP A 67 -33.66 15.03 20.57
CA ASP A 67 -34.68 15.32 21.58
C ASP A 67 -35.23 14.04 22.21
N CYS A 68 -35.63 13.09 21.37
CA CYS A 68 -36.14 11.80 21.81
C CYS A 68 -35.03 10.80 22.20
N ASN A 69 -33.76 11.10 21.87
CA ASN A 69 -32.61 10.18 21.99
C ASN A 69 -32.81 8.82 21.28
N GLY A 70 -33.73 8.76 20.32
CA GLY A 70 -34.05 7.56 19.55
C GLY A 70 -33.28 7.48 18.23
N VAL A 71 -33.12 6.25 17.73
CA VAL A 71 -32.65 5.96 16.37
C VAL A 71 -33.78 5.30 15.60
N PHE A 72 -33.99 5.73 14.36
CA PHE A 72 -34.98 5.12 13.47
C PHE A 72 -34.44 4.95 12.07
N GLU A 73 -35.03 4.04 11.33
CA GLU A 73 -34.57 3.64 10.00
C GLU A 73 -35.55 4.13 8.92
N LEU A 74 -35.00 4.58 7.78
CA LEU A 74 -35.81 5.07 6.67
C LEU A 74 -35.20 4.71 5.31
N LEU A 75 -36.02 4.14 4.43
CA LEU A 75 -35.65 3.89 3.03
C LEU A 75 -35.66 5.20 2.25
N ARG A 76 -34.51 5.60 1.70
CA ARG A 76 -34.39 6.89 0.99
C ARG A 76 -33.51 6.79 -0.24
N PRO A 77 -33.78 7.58 -1.29
CA PRO A 77 -32.84 7.69 -2.39
C PRO A 77 -31.57 8.39 -1.90
N VAL A 78 -30.42 7.96 -2.43
CA VAL A 78 -29.09 8.48 -2.04
C VAL A 78 -29.03 10.02 -2.08
N ARG A 79 -29.69 10.65 -3.05
CA ARG A 79 -29.73 12.11 -3.22
C ARG A 79 -30.37 12.86 -2.05
N GLN A 80 -31.24 12.20 -1.27
CA GLN A 80 -31.96 12.79 -0.15
C GLN A 80 -31.50 12.24 1.20
N ALA A 81 -30.43 11.44 1.22
CA ALA A 81 -29.91 10.81 2.44
C ALA A 81 -29.25 11.81 3.40
N ALA A 82 -28.86 12.99 2.92
CA ALA A 82 -28.25 14.04 3.74
C ALA A 82 -29.28 15.00 4.37
N ASN A 83 -30.56 14.91 3.99
CA ASN A 83 -31.58 15.83 4.47
C ASN A 83 -32.12 15.35 5.82
N ASP A 84 -32.20 16.27 6.79
CA ASP A 84 -32.79 16.03 8.11
C ASP A 84 -34.24 15.54 7.98
N GLN A 85 -34.64 14.59 8.82
CA GLN A 85 -35.95 13.94 8.79
C GLN A 85 -36.72 14.14 10.08
N PRO A 86 -38.04 14.39 10.03
CA PRO A 86 -38.84 14.50 11.24
C PRO A 86 -38.85 13.16 11.98
N CYS A 87 -38.62 13.22 13.28
CA CYS A 87 -38.68 12.07 14.17
C CYS A 87 -40.13 11.56 14.28
N PRO A 88 -40.40 10.24 14.16
CA PRO A 88 -41.76 9.71 14.26
C PRO A 88 -42.38 9.84 15.66
N GLU A 89 -41.60 10.14 16.69
CA GLU A 89 -42.06 10.28 18.08
C GLU A 89 -42.34 11.74 18.48
N CYS A 90 -41.50 12.68 18.05
CA CYS A 90 -41.53 14.08 18.48
C CYS A 90 -41.54 15.12 17.36
N ASP A 91 -41.56 14.71 16.08
CA ASP A 91 -41.52 15.57 14.88
C ASP A 91 -40.31 16.54 14.79
N ALA A 92 -39.34 16.42 15.69
CA ALA A 92 -38.10 17.18 15.64
C ALA A 92 -37.17 16.72 14.50
N ASP A 93 -36.30 17.61 14.05
CA ASP A 93 -35.33 17.33 12.98
C ASP A 93 -34.24 16.35 13.45
N ALA A 94 -34.25 15.15 12.89
CA ALA A 94 -33.27 14.09 13.14
C ALA A 94 -32.22 14.03 12.02
N LYS A 95 -30.95 13.86 12.41
CA LYS A 95 -29.82 13.83 11.49
C LYS A 95 -29.43 12.41 11.14
N ARG A 96 -28.99 12.19 9.90
CA ARG A 96 -28.47 10.89 9.48
C ARG A 96 -27.21 10.54 10.27
N ILE A 97 -27.14 9.30 10.75
CA ILE A 97 -25.94 8.73 11.37
C ILE A 97 -25.35 7.61 10.51
N MET A 98 -24.10 7.26 10.77
CA MET A 98 -23.53 6.02 10.24
C MET A 98 -24.02 4.85 11.10
N SER A 99 -24.35 3.74 10.45
CA SER A 99 -24.85 2.54 11.11
C SER A 99 -23.93 2.09 12.23
N ARG A 100 -24.47 1.97 13.45
CA ARG A 100 -23.68 1.59 14.63
C ARG A 100 -23.26 0.12 14.62
N GLU A 101 -23.99 -0.72 13.90
CA GLU A 101 -23.76 -2.17 13.84
C GLU A 101 -22.54 -2.55 12.98
N PHE A 102 -22.10 -1.67 12.07
CA PHE A 102 -20.97 -1.96 11.18
C PHE A 102 -19.99 -0.79 11.09
N ALA A 103 -19.14 -0.65 12.10
CA ALA A 103 -17.96 0.21 12.06
C ALA A 103 -16.75 -0.50 12.69
N ALA A 104 -16.15 -1.44 11.96
CA ALA A 104 -14.99 -2.21 12.41
C ALA A 104 -13.78 -1.95 11.49
N PHE A 105 -13.13 -0.81 11.68
CA PHE A 105 -11.81 -0.54 11.09
C PHE A 105 -10.83 -0.23 12.21
N THR A 106 -9.70 -0.93 12.25
CA THR A 106 -8.54 -0.50 13.04
C THR A 106 -7.63 0.34 12.16
N TYR A 107 -7.18 1.47 12.69
CA TYR A 107 -6.20 2.33 12.02
C TYR A 107 -4.83 2.05 12.63
N ARG A 108 -3.87 1.59 11.82
CA ARG A 108 -2.45 1.42 12.19
C ARG A 108 -1.58 1.98 11.08
N ASP A 109 -0.63 2.84 11.44
CA ASP A 109 0.26 3.55 10.51
C ASP A 109 -0.47 4.42 9.47
N GLY A 110 -1.68 4.89 9.80
CA GLY A 110 -2.49 5.75 8.93
C GLY A 110 -3.34 5.03 7.88
N TYR A 111 -3.36 3.70 7.85
CA TYR A 111 -4.16 2.91 6.91
C TYR A 111 -5.28 2.14 7.63
N ALA A 112 -6.48 2.15 7.04
CA ALA A 112 -7.62 1.37 7.53
C ALA A 112 -7.41 -0.13 7.22
N ARG A 113 -7.50 -1.00 8.22
CA ARG A 113 -7.34 -2.46 8.09
C ARG A 113 -8.63 -3.21 8.42
N ARG A 114 -8.75 -4.44 7.93
CA ARG A 114 -9.82 -5.39 8.28
C ARG A 114 -9.48 -6.08 9.61
N ILE A 115 -10.46 -6.19 10.50
CA ILE A 115 -10.39 -6.98 11.75
C ILE A 115 -10.51 -8.48 11.38
N PRO A 116 -9.74 -9.41 11.98
CA PRO A 116 -8.80 -9.26 13.11
C PRO A 116 -7.42 -8.73 12.71
N ASP A 117 -6.89 -7.76 13.47
CA ASP A 117 -5.56 -7.18 13.27
C ASP A 117 -4.49 -8.03 13.98
N ASP A 118 -4.20 -9.21 13.44
CA ASP A 118 -3.12 -10.10 13.92
C ASP A 118 -1.72 -9.49 13.70
N GLY A 119 -1.63 -8.24 13.20
CA GLY A 119 -0.38 -7.61 12.79
C GLY A 119 0.23 -8.18 11.50
N SER A 120 -0.44 -9.16 10.88
CA SER A 120 -0.05 -9.76 9.60
C SER A 120 -0.68 -9.03 8.41
N TYR A 121 -0.03 -9.14 7.27
CA TYR A 121 -0.45 -8.62 5.98
C TYR A 121 -0.96 -9.77 5.11
N ILE A 122 -1.89 -9.49 4.22
CA ILE A 122 -2.32 -10.44 3.20
C ILE A 122 -1.71 -10.04 1.88
N HIS A 123 -0.77 -10.84 1.39
CA HIS A 123 -0.17 -10.66 0.07
C HIS A 123 -0.45 -11.92 -0.76
N LEU A 124 -0.97 -11.74 -1.98
CA LEU A 124 -1.27 -12.84 -2.92
C LEU A 124 -2.17 -13.96 -2.35
N GLY A 125 -3.00 -13.64 -1.35
CA GLY A 125 -3.91 -14.59 -0.70
C GLY A 125 -3.32 -15.31 0.52
N GLU A 126 -2.04 -15.12 0.83
CA GLU A 126 -1.39 -15.72 1.99
C GLU A 126 -1.10 -14.68 3.09
N LYS A 127 -1.09 -15.15 4.34
CA LYS A 127 -0.71 -14.34 5.52
C LYS A 127 0.80 -14.21 5.57
N VAL A 128 1.28 -12.98 5.68
CA VAL A 128 2.68 -12.60 5.64
C VAL A 128 2.97 -11.65 6.80
N SER A 129 4.14 -11.75 7.44
CA SER A 129 4.45 -10.92 8.62
C SER A 129 4.90 -9.50 8.24
N THR A 130 5.49 -9.34 7.07
CA THR A 130 6.06 -8.06 6.59
C THR A 130 5.35 -7.53 5.35
N THR A 131 5.36 -6.20 5.18
CA THR A 131 4.98 -5.58 3.91
C THR A 131 6.11 -5.71 2.89
N ILE A 132 5.76 -5.51 1.61
CA ILE A 132 6.74 -5.36 0.53
C ILE A 132 7.57 -4.09 0.78
N SER A 133 8.74 -4.27 1.40
CA SER A 133 9.68 -3.20 1.75
C SER A 133 10.72 -2.94 0.65
N ARG A 134 10.95 -3.92 -0.23
CA ARG A 134 11.95 -3.87 -1.30
C ARG A 134 11.31 -4.02 -2.68
N SER A 135 12.00 -3.54 -3.72
CA SER A 135 11.58 -3.80 -5.10
C SER A 135 11.61 -5.30 -5.38
N VAL A 136 10.43 -5.89 -5.49
CA VAL A 136 10.21 -7.28 -5.92
C VAL A 136 9.27 -7.28 -7.12
N ASP A 137 9.26 -8.38 -7.85
CA ASP A 137 8.32 -8.57 -8.95
C ASP A 137 6.88 -8.52 -8.41
N SER A 138 5.94 -8.02 -9.22
CA SER A 138 4.55 -7.74 -8.79
C SER A 138 3.77 -8.95 -8.23
N TYR A 139 4.28 -10.17 -8.43
CA TYR A 139 3.68 -11.43 -8.00
C TYR A 139 4.56 -12.25 -7.07
N SER A 140 5.59 -11.66 -6.45
CA SER A 140 6.42 -12.38 -5.47
C SER A 140 6.54 -11.59 -4.16
N HIS A 141 6.47 -12.31 -3.03
CA HIS A 141 6.79 -11.75 -1.73
C HIS A 141 8.10 -12.39 -1.22
N PRO A 142 9.05 -11.59 -0.70
CA PRO A 142 10.32 -12.08 -0.14
C PRO A 142 10.22 -13.22 0.87
N GLU A 143 9.11 -13.24 1.60
CA GLU A 143 8.83 -14.18 2.69
C GLU A 143 8.28 -15.52 2.18
N LEU A 144 7.57 -15.52 1.04
CA LEU A 144 6.99 -16.72 0.45
C LEU A 144 7.99 -17.47 -0.42
N GLU A 145 8.89 -16.74 -1.10
CA GLU A 145 9.97 -17.29 -1.91
C GLU A 145 11.32 -16.81 -1.36
N PRO A 146 11.83 -17.41 -0.25
CA PRO A 146 13.16 -17.07 0.22
C PRO A 146 14.18 -17.41 -0.87
N PRO A 147 15.19 -16.56 -1.11
CA PRO A 147 16.23 -16.85 -2.09
C PRO A 147 16.95 -18.14 -1.68
N ASP A 148 17.05 -19.09 -2.60
CA ASP A 148 17.76 -20.35 -2.37
C ASP A 148 19.26 -20.10 -2.15
N THR A 149 19.68 -20.15 -0.89
CA THR A 149 21.07 -19.96 -0.46
C THR A 149 21.91 -21.23 -0.52
N SER A 150 21.37 -22.35 -1.03
CA SER A 150 22.13 -23.59 -1.14
C SER A 150 23.35 -23.42 -2.04
N ARG A 151 24.48 -23.99 -1.60
CA ARG A 151 25.71 -24.08 -2.39
C ARG A 151 25.42 -24.93 -3.64
N PRO A 152 25.82 -24.48 -4.84
CA PRO A 152 25.59 -25.26 -6.06
C PRO A 152 26.31 -26.60 -5.95
N SER A 153 25.66 -27.66 -6.43
CA SER A 153 26.27 -29.00 -6.47
C SER A 153 27.36 -29.05 -7.56
N VAL A 154 28.23 -30.06 -7.49
CA VAL A 154 29.26 -30.28 -8.52
C VAL A 154 28.62 -30.46 -9.90
N GLU A 155 27.50 -31.18 -9.98
CA GLU A 155 26.74 -31.35 -11.23
C GLU A 155 26.22 -30.01 -11.79
N ASP A 156 25.78 -29.09 -10.92
CA ASP A 156 25.31 -27.77 -11.36
C ASP A 156 26.44 -26.92 -11.92
N ILE A 157 27.65 -27.07 -11.35
CA ILE A 157 28.86 -26.41 -11.83
C ILE A 157 29.22 -26.94 -13.21
N GLU A 158 29.26 -28.27 -13.39
CA GLU A 158 29.58 -28.90 -14.68
C GLU A 158 28.56 -28.55 -15.78
N LYS A 159 27.25 -28.58 -15.46
CA LYS A 159 26.19 -28.15 -16.39
C LYS A 159 26.38 -26.71 -16.83
N TYR A 160 26.75 -25.82 -15.89
CA TYR A 160 27.01 -24.43 -16.22
C TYR A 160 28.22 -24.27 -17.14
N GLU A 161 29.33 -24.92 -16.85
CA GLU A 161 30.53 -24.89 -17.69
C GLU A 161 30.25 -25.42 -19.10
N ALA A 162 29.53 -26.54 -19.21
CA ALA A 162 29.09 -27.08 -20.49
C ALA A 162 28.22 -26.08 -21.27
N SER A 163 27.30 -25.37 -20.60
CA SER A 163 26.46 -24.35 -21.23
C SER A 163 27.27 -23.15 -21.74
N GLN A 164 28.34 -22.76 -21.04
CA GLN A 164 29.24 -21.67 -21.46
C GLN A 164 30.06 -22.07 -22.70
N VAL A 165 30.60 -23.30 -22.71
CA VAL A 165 31.33 -23.82 -23.87
C VAL A 165 30.41 -23.93 -25.09
N ALA A 166 29.17 -24.40 -24.91
CA ALA A 166 28.19 -24.48 -25.99
C ALA A 166 27.83 -23.09 -26.55
N LYS A 167 27.66 -22.09 -25.69
CA LYS A 167 27.44 -20.69 -26.12
C LYS A 167 28.63 -20.14 -26.90
N GLN A 168 29.86 -20.36 -26.42
CA GLN A 168 31.07 -19.93 -27.13
C GLN A 168 31.22 -20.61 -28.50
N GLN A 169 30.88 -21.90 -28.59
CA GLN A 169 30.89 -22.64 -29.85
C GLN A 169 29.78 -22.18 -30.81
N ALA A 170 28.59 -21.85 -30.29
CA ALA A 170 27.48 -21.32 -31.08
C ALA A 170 27.79 -19.91 -31.61
N GLU A 171 28.42 -19.05 -30.80
CA GLU A 171 28.87 -17.72 -31.23
C GLU A 171 29.95 -17.77 -32.33
N PHE A 172 30.70 -18.89 -32.44
CA PHE A 172 31.71 -19.08 -33.48
C PHE A 172 31.13 -19.61 -34.82
N LYS A 173 29.86 -20.04 -34.86
CA LYS A 173 29.17 -20.44 -36.08
C LYS A 173 28.15 -19.37 -36.50
N PRO A 174 28.49 -18.45 -37.42
CA PRO A 174 27.65 -17.28 -37.71
C PRO A 174 26.26 -17.59 -38.30
N ASN A 175 25.96 -18.83 -38.70
CA ASN A 175 24.71 -19.18 -39.40
C ASN A 175 23.81 -20.22 -38.70
N GLU A 176 24.12 -20.70 -37.49
CA GLU A 176 23.22 -21.63 -36.77
C GLU A 176 22.68 -20.98 -35.49
N ARG A 177 21.43 -20.49 -35.56
CA ARG A 177 20.72 -19.92 -34.41
C ARG A 177 20.17 -21.05 -33.54
N ILE A 178 21.00 -21.59 -32.66
CA ILE A 178 20.57 -22.62 -31.69
C ILE A 178 19.88 -21.92 -30.51
N MET A 179 18.59 -22.19 -30.33
CA MET A 179 17.82 -21.78 -29.15
C MET A 179 18.36 -22.52 -27.92
N THR A 180 19.26 -21.91 -27.16
CA THR A 180 19.68 -22.48 -25.88
C THR A 180 18.54 -22.31 -24.88
N GLN A 181 17.95 -23.42 -24.45
CA GLN A 181 16.92 -23.45 -23.42
C GLN A 181 17.47 -22.86 -22.10
N ASP A 182 16.66 -22.01 -21.48
CA ASP A 182 16.79 -21.39 -20.17
C ASP A 182 18.04 -20.55 -19.86
N THR A 183 18.08 -19.33 -20.41
CA THR A 183 18.99 -18.27 -19.94
C THR A 183 18.84 -17.96 -18.43
N ARG A 184 17.66 -18.23 -17.86
CA ARG A 184 17.35 -18.05 -16.43
C ARG A 184 18.09 -19.01 -15.51
N THR A 185 18.30 -20.27 -15.90
CA THR A 185 19.01 -21.25 -15.06
C THR A 185 20.50 -20.93 -15.01
N VAL A 186 21.08 -20.60 -16.17
CA VAL A 186 22.48 -20.17 -16.31
C VAL A 186 22.75 -18.90 -15.48
N ALA A 187 21.85 -17.92 -15.50
CA ALA A 187 21.99 -16.69 -14.71
C ALA A 187 21.98 -16.96 -13.19
N LYS A 188 21.06 -17.82 -12.72
CA LYS A 188 20.99 -18.20 -11.30
C LYS A 188 22.24 -18.95 -10.82
N ILE A 189 22.80 -19.84 -11.64
CA ILE A 189 24.03 -20.57 -11.29
C ILE A 189 25.23 -19.61 -11.22
N ARG A 190 25.34 -18.65 -12.14
CA ARG A 190 26.38 -17.61 -12.09
C ARG A 190 26.31 -16.80 -10.80
N GLU A 191 25.12 -16.40 -10.39
CA GLU A 191 24.92 -15.62 -9.16
C GLU A 191 25.33 -16.41 -7.91
N LYS A 192 25.03 -17.72 -7.86
CA LYS A 192 25.47 -18.62 -6.79
C LYS A 192 27.00 -18.77 -6.73
N MET A 193 27.69 -18.83 -7.87
CA MET A 193 29.15 -18.92 -7.94
C MET A 193 29.86 -17.64 -7.45
N VAL A 194 29.29 -16.45 -7.69
CA VAL A 194 29.89 -15.17 -7.26
C VAL A 194 29.75 -14.97 -5.74
N LYS A 195 28.63 -15.41 -5.15
CA LYS A 195 28.35 -15.20 -3.71
C LYS A 195 29.06 -16.21 -2.79
N THR A 196 29.48 -17.36 -3.29
CA THR A 196 30.09 -18.43 -2.48
C THR A 196 31.63 -18.38 -2.54
N ARG A 197 32.30 -18.24 -1.39
CA ARG A 197 33.74 -18.55 -1.24
C ARG A 197 33.90 -20.07 -1.17
N GLY A 198 34.67 -20.63 -2.10
CA GLY A 198 34.76 -22.07 -2.34
C GLY A 198 35.96 -22.74 -1.68
N THR A 199 36.02 -24.06 -1.78
CA THR A 199 37.22 -24.86 -1.51
C THR A 199 38.36 -24.50 -2.49
N PRO A 200 39.62 -24.86 -2.21
CA PRO A 200 40.74 -24.55 -3.11
C PRO A 200 40.57 -25.08 -4.54
N ALA A 201 39.82 -26.18 -4.72
CA ALA A 201 39.50 -26.74 -6.02
C ALA A 201 38.53 -25.85 -6.83
N GLU A 202 37.51 -25.29 -6.16
CA GLU A 202 36.57 -24.36 -6.78
C GLU A 202 37.21 -23.01 -7.09
N GLU A 203 38.13 -22.52 -6.24
CA GLU A 203 38.90 -21.31 -6.55
C GLU A 203 39.81 -21.51 -7.78
N ARG A 204 40.45 -22.68 -7.90
CA ARG A 204 41.24 -23.03 -9.10
C ARG A 204 40.38 -23.11 -10.36
N ALA A 205 39.19 -23.71 -10.28
CA ALA A 205 38.25 -23.75 -11.39
C ALA A 205 37.82 -22.33 -11.81
N LYS A 206 37.47 -21.46 -10.85
CA LYS A 206 37.16 -20.03 -11.10
C LYS A 206 38.32 -19.30 -11.76
N GLN A 207 39.56 -19.49 -11.28
CA GLN A 207 40.75 -18.85 -11.86
C GLN A 207 41.02 -19.33 -13.29
N ASN A 208 40.85 -20.62 -13.57
CA ASN A 208 40.99 -21.17 -14.91
C ASN A 208 39.95 -20.59 -15.88
N ALA A 209 38.70 -20.45 -15.45
CA ALA A 209 37.64 -19.82 -16.24
C ALA A 209 37.92 -18.34 -16.54
N ILE A 210 38.40 -17.57 -15.56
CA ILE A 210 38.80 -16.17 -15.78
C ILE A 210 39.97 -16.07 -16.78
N ARG A 211 40.92 -17.01 -16.71
CA ARG A 211 42.07 -17.05 -17.63
C ARG A 211 41.63 -17.32 -19.06
N THR A 212 40.78 -18.32 -19.28
CA THR A 212 40.28 -18.67 -20.62
C THR A 212 39.42 -17.55 -21.21
N GLU A 213 38.61 -16.87 -20.41
CA GLU A 213 37.84 -15.70 -20.83
C GLU A 213 38.75 -14.53 -21.28
N LYS A 214 39.81 -14.24 -20.53
CA LYS A 214 40.81 -13.23 -20.92
C LYS A 214 41.53 -13.59 -22.21
N GLU A 215 41.87 -14.87 -22.40
CA GLU A 215 42.47 -15.35 -23.65
C GLU A 215 41.52 -15.22 -24.84
N PHE A 216 40.23 -15.46 -24.63
CA PHE A 216 39.21 -15.29 -25.65
C PHE A 216 39.02 -13.82 -26.04
N ILE A 217 38.89 -12.91 -25.07
CA ILE A 217 38.80 -11.46 -25.32
C ILE A 217 40.04 -10.98 -26.09
N LYS A 218 41.24 -11.43 -25.70
CA LYS A 218 42.49 -11.08 -26.40
C LYS A 218 42.50 -11.60 -27.84
N LYS A 219 41.98 -12.80 -28.09
CA LYS A 219 41.84 -13.35 -29.46
C LYS A 219 40.85 -12.56 -30.30
N GLN A 220 39.69 -12.17 -29.73
CA GLN A 220 38.73 -11.33 -30.45
C GLN A 220 39.29 -9.95 -30.78
N GLN A 221 40.00 -9.32 -29.84
CA GLN A 221 40.66 -8.03 -30.10
C GLN A 221 41.67 -8.13 -31.24
N LYS A 222 42.47 -9.21 -31.27
CA LYS A 222 43.43 -9.47 -32.35
C LYS A 222 42.78 -9.77 -33.71
N ALA A 223 41.57 -10.35 -33.72
CA ALA A 223 40.83 -10.62 -34.95
C ALA A 223 40.18 -9.36 -35.55
N ASN A 224 39.98 -8.32 -34.74
CA ASN A 224 39.39 -7.04 -35.15
C ASN A 224 40.43 -5.96 -35.48
N THR A 225 41.73 -6.28 -35.42
CA THR A 225 42.83 -5.36 -35.77
C THR A 225 43.50 -5.83 -37.05
#